data_AF-A0A5N7XER6-F1
#
_entry.id   AF-A0A5N7XER6-F1
#
_cell.length_a   1.000
_cell.length_b   1.000
_cell.length_c   1.000
_cell.angle_alpha   90.00
_cell.angle_beta   90.00
_cell.angle_gamma   90.00
#
_symmetry.space_group_name_H-M   'P 1'
#
loop_
_entity.id
_entity.type
_entity.pdbx_description
1 polymer ?
#
loop_
_entity_poly.entity_id
_entity_poly.type
_entity_poly.pdbx_seq_one_letter_code
_entity_poly.pdbx_strand_id
1 'polypeptide(L)' 'MLHKNTTEQIGRYVVTPLTQTDASGQFTAAVSIRRGTYDRIFRFIPHFSDESLASKYALAEGRSMVLGHQLN' A
#
# COMPACT_ATOMS: atom_id res chain seq x y z
N MET A 1 -15.23 8.95 -7.48
CA MET A 1 -14.43 9.98 -6.78
C MET A 1 -13.01 9.44 -6.66
N LEU A 2 -12.00 10.18 -7.12
CA LEU A 2 -10.61 9.75 -7.04
C LEU A 2 -10.13 9.90 -5.59
N HIS A 3 -10.16 8.85 -4.79
CA HIS A 3 -9.49 8.86 -3.49
C HIS A 3 -7.98 9.00 -3.76
N LYS A 4 -7.41 10.11 -3.30
CA LYS A 4 -6.01 10.43 -3.55
C LYS A 4 -5.16 9.48 -2.70
N ASN A 5 -4.66 8.41 -3.31
CA ASN A 5 -3.68 7.51 -2.69
C ASN A 5 -2.46 8.34 -2.29
N THR A 6 -2.39 8.69 -1.02
CA THR A 6 -1.40 9.65 -0.52
C THR A 6 -0.12 8.87 -0.24
N THR A 7 0.83 8.98 -1.16
CA THR A 7 2.17 8.44 -1.00
C THR A 7 2.85 9.03 0.24
N GLU A 8 3.50 8.18 1.03
CA GLU A 8 4.26 8.55 2.23
C GLU A 8 5.76 8.38 1.98
N GLN A 9 6.58 9.36 2.38
CA GLN A 9 8.04 9.28 2.32
C GLN A 9 8.60 8.89 3.69
N ILE A 10 9.31 7.77 3.77
CA ILE A 10 9.93 7.28 5.00
C ILE A 10 11.44 7.13 4.77
N GLY A 11 12.22 8.13 5.18
CA GLY A 11 13.65 8.18 4.90
C GLY A 11 13.93 8.13 3.39
N ARG A 12 14.58 7.06 2.93
CA ARG A 12 14.91 6.83 1.50
C ARG A 12 13.84 6.05 0.74
N TYR A 13 12.76 5.65 1.41
CA TYR A 13 11.68 4.87 0.82
C TYR A 13 10.49 5.74 0.47
N VAL A 14 9.92 5.50 -0.70
CA VAL A 14 8.62 6.05 -1.11
C VAL A 14 7.61 4.92 -0.98
N VAL A 15 6.59 5.09 -0.14
CA VAL A 15 5.54 4.11 0.14
C VAL A 15 4.25 4.58 -0.51
N THR A 16 3.79 3.88 -1.54
CA THR A 16 2.58 4.24 -2.30
C THR A 16 1.52 3.16 -2.11
N PRO A 17 0.35 3.48 -1.51
CA PRO A 17 -0.74 2.53 -1.42
C PRO A 17 -1.36 2.31 -2.80
N LEU A 18 -1.70 1.06 -3.08
CA LEU A 18 -2.34 0.60 -4.29
C LEU A 18 -3.63 -0.11 -3.89
N THR A 19 -4.74 0.34 -4.44
CA THR A 19 -6.06 -0.26 -4.22
C THR A 19 -6.59 -0.79 -5.54
N GLN A 20 -7.21 -1.96 -5.50
CA GLN A 20 -7.88 -2.53 -6.67
C GLN A 20 -9.23 -3.10 -6.26
N THR A 21 -10.25 -2.82 -7.05
CA THR A 21 -11.56 -3.47 -6.89
C THR A 21 -11.50 -4.87 -7.49
N ASP A 22 -11.96 -5.87 -6.75
CA ASP A 22 -12.08 -7.25 -7.22
C ASP A 22 -13.44 -7.52 -7.91
N ALA A 23 -13.62 -8.73 -8.41
CA ALA A 23 -14.84 -9.14 -9.10
C ALA A 23 -16.10 -9.14 -8.21
N SER A 24 -15.94 -9.15 -6.89
CA SER A 24 -17.03 -9.10 -5.91
C SER A 24 -17.41 -7.67 -5.49
N GLY A 25 -16.69 -6.67 -6.00
CA GLY A 25 -16.88 -5.26 -5.63
C GLY A 25 -16.16 -4.86 -4.34
N GLN A 26 -15.36 -5.76 -3.76
CA GLN A 26 -14.51 -5.47 -2.60
C GLN A 26 -13.19 -4.86 -3.06
N PHE A 27 -12.50 -4.18 -2.15
CA PHE A 27 -11.20 -3.57 -2.39
C PHE A 27 -10.09 -4.43 -1.80
N THR A 28 -9.12 -4.77 -2.64
CA THR A 28 -7.86 -5.37 -2.22
C THR A 28 -6.83 -4.27 -1.96
N ALA A 29 -5.96 -4.52 -0.99
CA ALA A 29 -4.88 -3.62 -0.62
C ALA A 29 -3.53 -4.17 -1.11
N ALA A 30 -2.70 -3.28 -1.66
CA ALA A 30 -1.30 -3.54 -1.96
C ALA A 30 -0.48 -2.28 -1.68
N VAL A 31 0.84 -2.42 -1.54
CA VAL A 31 1.74 -1.28 -1.38
C VAL A 31 2.94 -1.43 -2.31
N SER A 32 3.28 -0.35 -3.02
CA SER A 32 4.58 -0.22 -3.68
C SER A 32 5.55 0.48 -2.74
N ILE A 33 6.69 -0.14 -2.50
CA ILE A 33 7.79 0.43 -1.72
C ILE A 33 8.99 0.58 -2.64
N ARG A 34 9.31 1.82 -3.00
CA ARG A 34 10.41 2.16 -3.89
C ARG A 34 11.64 2.62 -3.11
N ARG A 35 12.81 2.09 -3.48
CA ARG A 35 14.12 2.61 -3.07
C ARG A 35 15.04 2.73 -4.29
N GLY A 36 15.14 3.94 -4.84
CA GLY A 36 15.84 4.17 -6.11
C GLY A 36 14.95 3.86 -7.30
N THR A 37 15.45 3.05 -8.24
CA THR A 37 14.78 2.77 -9.52
C THR A 37 13.70 1.69 -9.45
N TYR A 38 13.83 0.74 -8.51
CA TYR A 38 12.95 -0.42 -8.44
C TYR A 38 11.96 -0.34 -7.29
N ASP A 39 10.77 -0.86 -7.54
CA ASP A 39 9.64 -0.94 -6.62
C ASP A 39 9.49 -2.38 -6.15
N ARG A 40 9.30 -2.58 -4.84
CA ARG A 40 8.79 -3.86 -4.29
C ARG A 40 7.29 -3.72 -4.07
N ILE A 41 6.51 -4.62 -4.66
CA ILE A 41 5.05 -4.63 -4.50
C ILE A 41 4.66 -5.75 -3.54
N PHE A 42 3.99 -5.38 -2.46
CA PHE A 42 3.40 -6.32 -1.51
C PHE A 42 1.89 -6.30 -1.66
N ARG A 43 1.27 -7.45 -1.91
CA ARG A 43 -0.18 -7.61 -1.99
C ARG A 43 -0.67 -8.26 -0.70
N PHE A 44 -1.73 -7.70 -0.13
CA PHE A 44 -2.28 -8.17 1.13
C PHE A 44 -3.50 -9.07 0.88
N ILE A 45 -3.74 -9.99 1.82
CA ILE A 45 -4.85 -10.95 1.77
C ILE A 45 -6.20 -10.33 2.19
N PRO A 46 -6.28 -9.40 3.16
CA PRO A 46 -7.56 -8.79 3.55
C PRO A 46 -8.25 -8.04 2.41
N HIS A 47 -9.58 -8.16 2.38
CA HIS A 47 -10.47 -7.45 1.48
C HIS A 47 -11.30 -6.44 2.29
N PHE A 48 -11.57 -5.28 1.70
CA PHE A 48 -12.24 -4.18 2.36
C PHE A 48 -13.51 -3.79 1.60
N SER A 49 -14.55 -3.39 2.29
CA SER A 49 -15.77 -2.84 1.67
C SER A 49 -15.60 -1.39 1.21
N ASP A 50 -14.50 -0.74 1.59
CA ASP A 50 -14.22 0.67 1.33
C ASP A 50 -12.78 0.86 0.84
N GLU A 51 -12.62 1.62 -0.24
CA GLU A 51 -11.32 1.90 -0.86
C GLU A 51 -10.37 2.65 0.08
N SER A 52 -10.89 3.60 0.87
CA SER A 52 -10.08 4.37 1.80
C SER A 52 -9.57 3.51 2.95
N LEU A 53 -10.34 2.50 3.40
CA LEU A 53 -9.87 1.51 4.36
C LEU A 53 -8.73 0.67 3.78
N ALA A 54 -8.86 0.19 2.55
CA ALA A 54 -7.79 -0.57 1.88
C ALA A 54 -6.51 0.27 1.72
N SER A 55 -6.64 1.55 1.34
CA SER A 55 -5.53 2.48 1.16
C SER A 55 -4.82 2.80 2.48
N LYS A 56 -5.58 3.08 3.55
CA LYS A 56 -5.03 3.31 4.90
C LYS A 56 -4.31 2.07 5.43
N TYR A 57 -4.90 0.90 5.23
CA TYR A 57 -4.29 -0.37 5.62
C TYR A 57 -2.95 -0.60 4.90
N ALA A 58 -2.92 -0.42 3.57
CA ALA A 58 -1.71 -0.56 2.77
C ALA A 58 -0.58 0.39 3.22
N LEU A 59 -0.90 1.63 3.56
CA LEU A 59 0.07 2.58 4.10
C LEU A 59 0.59 2.16 5.47
N ALA A 60 -0.30 1.77 6.39
CA ALA A 60 0.08 1.35 7.74
C ALA A 60 1.02 0.14 7.70
N GLU A 61 0.70 -0.87 6.90
CA GLU A 61 1.54 -2.05 6.71
C GLU A 61 2.86 -1.69 6.01
N GLY A 62 2.82 -0.92 4.91
CA GLY A 62 4.04 -0.50 4.21
C GLY A 62 4.99 0.31 5.09
N ARG A 63 4.46 1.18 5.94
CA ARG A 63 5.21 1.91 6.96
C ARG A 63 5.82 0.96 7.99
N SER A 64 5.05 0.01 8.51
CA SER A 64 5.55 -1.00 9.45
C SER A 64 6.70 -1.81 8.85
N MET A 65 6.58 -2.23 7.58
CA MET A 65 7.63 -2.97 6.87
C MET A 65 8.93 -2.19 6.74
N VAL A 66 8.84 -0.90 6.37
CA VAL A 66 10.01 -0.01 6.25
C VAL A 66 10.70 0.17 7.61
N LEU A 67 9.93 0.49 8.65
CA LEU A 67 10.45 0.77 9.99
C LEU A 67 10.96 -0.50 10.69
N GLY A 68 10.34 -1.64 10.43
CA GLY A 68 10.72 -2.95 10.95
C GLY A 68 11.85 -3.64 10.16
N HIS A 69 12.41 -2.99 9.14
CA HIS A 69 13.45 -3.55 8.26
C HIS A 69 13.04 -4.90 7.62
N GLN A 70 11.75 -5.08 7.34
CA GLN A 70 11.19 -6.32 6.77
C GLN A 70 11.31 -6.38 5.24
N LEU A 71 12.08 -5.47 4.64
CA LEU A 71 12.26 -5.33 3.19
C LEU A 71 13.52 -6.02 2.68
N ASN A 72 14.08 -6.97 3.44
CA ASN A 72 15.29 -7.69 3.08
C ASN A 72 14.93 -8.96 2.31
#